data_AF-A0A9N9CGE2-F1
#
_entry.id   AF-A0A9N9CGE2-F1
#
_cell.length_a   1.000
_cell.length_b   1.000
_cell.length_c   1.000
_cell.angle_alpha   90.00
_cell.angle_beta   90.00
_cell.angle_gamma   90.00
#
_symmetry.space_group_name_H-M   'P 1'
#
loop_
_entity.id
_entity.type
_entity.pdbx_description
1 polymer ?
#
loop_
_entity_poly.entity_id
_entity_poly.type
_entity_poly.pdbx_seq_one_letter_code
_entity_poly.pdbx_strand_id
1 'polypeptide(L)'
;MKKESKFTFPPETEIKKVLQRGSKPNFRRVNIGLTPNATPLERAKHDLCKTILRYKHDNNLRTEDIAQKLGLNLVKTEYILYSHIDKLTFEELLGYANNLYLPYQ
;
A
#
# COMPACT_ATOMS: atom_id res chain seq x y z
N MET A 1 33.74 11.85 -5.99
CA MET A 1 33.36 11.99 -4.57
C MET A 1 31.87 12.33 -4.49
N LYS A 2 31.01 11.45 -3.95
CA LYS A 2 29.60 11.78 -3.73
C LYS A 2 29.54 12.78 -2.57
N LYS A 3 28.95 13.96 -2.78
CA LYS A 3 28.67 14.92 -1.69
C LYS A 3 27.77 14.22 -0.68
N GLU A 4 28.27 13.98 0.52
CA GLU A 4 27.43 13.62 1.65
C GLU A 4 26.53 14.81 1.95
N SER A 5 25.25 14.71 1.59
CA SER A 5 24.26 15.68 2.04
C SER A 5 24.11 15.49 3.55
N LYS A 6 24.52 16.47 4.34
CA LYS A 6 24.21 16.48 5.78
C LYS A 6 22.70 16.36 5.93
N PHE A 7 22.23 15.29 6.57
CA PHE A 7 20.82 15.10 6.84
C PHE A 7 20.31 16.27 7.68
N THR A 8 19.36 17.02 7.15
CA THR A 8 18.66 18.08 7.85
C THR A 8 17.21 17.67 8.03
N PHE A 9 16.73 17.73 9.26
CA PHE A 9 15.33 17.47 9.54
C PHE A 9 14.43 18.47 8.78
N PRO A 10 13.30 18.04 8.19
CA PRO A 10 12.41 18.94 7.48
C PRO A 10 11.90 20.07 8.39
N PRO A 11 11.60 21.27 7.83
CA PRO A 11 10.98 22.34 8.59
C PRO A 11 9.63 21.93 9.20
N GLU A 12 9.28 22.47 10.36
CA GLU A 12 8.00 22.19 11.04
C GLU A 12 6.78 22.44 10.13
N THR A 13 6.87 23.45 9.25
CA THR A 13 5.81 23.78 8.30
C THR A 13 5.56 22.65 7.29
N GLU A 14 6.61 21.97 6.82
CA GLU A 14 6.49 20.83 5.92
C GLU A 14 5.91 19.61 6.65
N ILE A 15 6.35 19.37 7.89
CA ILE A 15 5.79 18.30 8.72
C ILE A 15 4.30 18.52 8.95
N LYS A 16 3.90 19.75 9.33
CA LYS A 16 2.49 20.11 9.53
C LYS A 16 1.66 19.91 8.28
N LYS A 17 2.18 20.25 7.09
CA LYS A 17 1.49 20.00 5.81
C LYS A 17 1.27 18.51 5.56
N VAL A 18 2.27 17.67 5.83
CA VAL A 18 2.15 16.21 5.66
C VAL A 18 1.12 15.63 6.63
N LEU A 19 1.19 16.00 7.92
CA LEU A 19 0.22 15.58 8.93
C LEU A 19 -1.20 15.99 8.55
N GLN A 20 -1.41 17.26 8.15
CA GLN A 20 -2.71 17.74 7.71
C GLN A 20 -3.26 16.99 6.51
N ARG A 21 -2.42 16.56 5.56
CA ARG A 21 -2.85 15.74 4.41
C ARG A 21 -3.30 14.35 4.86
N GLY A 22 -2.51 13.71 5.73
CA GLY A 22 -2.81 12.39 6.29
C GLY A 22 -4.06 12.35 7.16
N SER A 23 -4.34 13.43 7.89
CA SER A 23 -5.50 13.57 8.77
C SER A 23 -6.81 13.93 8.04
N LYS A 24 -6.80 14.15 6.72
CA LYS A 24 -8.04 14.44 5.99
C LYS A 24 -8.98 13.23 6.06
N PRO A 25 -10.28 13.44 6.34
CA PRO A 25 -11.26 12.36 6.30
C PRO A 25 -11.26 11.74 4.90
N ASN A 26 -11.36 10.42 4.83
CA ASN A 26 -11.33 9.64 3.59
C ASN A 26 -10.02 9.75 2.78
N PHE A 27 -8.92 10.22 3.36
CA PHE A 27 -7.63 10.18 2.70
C PHE A 27 -7.10 8.73 2.63
N ARG A 28 -7.10 8.16 1.43
CA ARG A 28 -6.82 6.73 1.22
C ARG A 28 -5.34 6.37 1.20
N ARG A 29 -4.44 7.34 0.96
CA ARG A 29 -3.00 7.09 0.85
C ARG A 29 -2.31 7.05 2.21
N VAL A 30 -2.92 6.33 3.14
CA VAL A 30 -2.41 6.06 4.49
C VAL A 30 -2.39 4.55 4.65
N ASN A 31 -1.23 4.00 5.01
CA ASN A 31 -1.10 2.57 5.30
C ASN A 31 -1.92 2.22 6.55
N ILE A 32 -2.82 1.26 6.44
CA ILE A 32 -3.57 0.72 7.56
C ILE A 32 -2.84 -0.53 8.07
N GLY A 33 -2.34 -0.45 9.30
CA GLY A 33 -1.75 -1.58 10.01
C GLY A 33 -2.80 -2.47 10.65
N LEU A 34 -2.44 -3.74 10.89
CA LEU A 34 -3.26 -4.66 11.67
C LEU A 34 -3.29 -4.27 13.15
N THR A 35 -4.44 -4.48 13.79
CA THR A 35 -4.55 -4.41 15.25
C THR A 35 -3.90 -5.65 15.88
N PRO A 36 -3.47 -5.60 17.16
CA PRO A 36 -2.87 -6.75 17.84
C PRO A 36 -3.78 -8.00 17.84
N ASN A 37 -5.10 -7.79 17.86
CA ASN A 37 -6.11 -8.84 17.92
C ASN A 37 -6.69 -9.21 16.54
N ALA A 38 -6.02 -8.83 15.44
CA ALA A 38 -6.50 -9.13 14.10
C ALA A 38 -6.72 -10.63 13.91
N THR A 39 -7.89 -10.96 13.34
CA THR A 39 -8.31 -12.32 13.02
C THR A 39 -7.39 -12.97 11.99
N PRO A 40 -7.36 -14.31 11.89
CA PRO A 40 -6.60 -15.00 10.86
C PRO A 40 -6.95 -14.54 9.43
N LEU A 41 -8.23 -14.24 9.17
CA LEU A 41 -8.69 -13.75 7.88
C LEU A 41 -8.15 -12.34 7.56
N GLU A 42 -8.19 -11.43 8.53
CA GLU A 42 -7.62 -10.08 8.35
C GLU A 42 -6.11 -10.13 8.13
N ARG A 43 -5.40 -11.01 8.85
CA ARG A 43 -3.97 -11.26 8.64
C ARG A 43 -3.69 -11.73 7.22
N ALA A 44 -4.43 -12.73 6.74
CA ALA A 44 -4.28 -13.26 5.39
C ALA A 44 -4.54 -12.20 4.31
N LYS A 45 -5.60 -11.39 4.44
CA LYS A 45 -5.85 -10.27 3.52
C LYS A 45 -4.70 -9.26 3.53
N HIS A 46 -4.24 -8.87 4.71
CA HIS A 46 -3.16 -7.91 4.86
C HIS A 46 -1.83 -8.43 4.29
N ASP A 47 -1.55 -9.73 4.45
CA ASP A 47 -0.37 -10.36 3.87
C ASP A 47 -0.44 -10.40 2.33
N LEU A 48 -1.61 -10.65 1.74
CA LEU A 48 -1.81 -10.51 0.30
C LEU A 48 -1.59 -9.08 -0.19
N CYS A 49 -2.11 -8.07 0.51
CA CYS A 49 -1.86 -6.66 0.20
C CYS A 49 -0.36 -6.33 0.21
N LYS A 50 0.38 -6.77 1.25
CA LYS A 50 1.84 -6.59 1.34
C LYS A 50 2.58 -7.29 0.20
N THR A 51 2.15 -8.49 -0.19
CA THR A 51 2.76 -9.24 -1.30
C THR A 51 2.62 -8.49 -2.62
N ILE A 52 1.43 -7.93 -2.90
CA ILE A 52 1.20 -7.10 -4.09
C ILE A 52 2.01 -5.78 -4.02
N LEU A 53 2.07 -5.14 -2.86
CA LEU A 53 2.87 -3.94 -2.65
C LEU A 53 4.38 -4.23 -2.87
N ARG A 54 4.87 -5.35 -2.35
CA ARG A 54 6.25 -5.80 -2.55
C ARG A 54 6.55 -5.99 -4.02
N TYR A 55 5.68 -6.68 -4.76
CA TYR A 55 5.82 -6.84 -6.21
C TYR A 55 5.96 -5.49 -6.94
N LYS A 56 5.11 -4.50 -6.60
CA LYS A 56 5.22 -3.15 -7.15
C LYS A 56 6.60 -2.54 -6.91
N HIS A 57 7.13 -2.66 -5.68
CA HIS A 57 8.43 -2.12 -5.32
C HIS A 57 9.58 -2.85 -6.01
N ASP A 58 9.59 -4.18 -5.98
CA ASP A 58 10.64 -5.02 -6.57
C ASP A 58 10.76 -4.80 -8.09
N ASN A 59 9.65 -4.48 -8.75
CA ASN A 59 9.59 -4.21 -10.18
C ASN A 59 9.63 -2.72 -10.54
N ASN A 60 9.84 -1.82 -9.57
CA ASN A 60 9.84 -0.36 -9.76
C ASN A 60 8.60 0.19 -10.50
N LEU A 61 7.44 -0.40 -10.25
CA LEU A 61 6.19 -0.04 -10.92
C LEU A 61 5.51 1.17 -10.25
N ARG A 62 4.89 2.01 -11.07
CA ARG A 62 3.97 3.05 -10.57
C ARG A 62 2.61 2.43 -10.25
N THR A 63 1.78 3.20 -9.55
CA THR A 63 0.45 2.73 -9.16
C THR A 63 -0.44 2.46 -10.37
N GLU A 64 -0.31 3.28 -11.41
CA GLU A 64 -1.01 3.16 -12.68
C GLU A 64 -0.67 1.85 -13.40
N ASP A 65 0.61 1.46 -13.36
CA ASP A 65 1.09 0.24 -14.02
C ASP A 65 0.52 -1.02 -13.33
N ILE A 66 0.41 -1.00 -11.99
CA ILE A 66 -0.26 -2.06 -11.22
C ILE A 66 -1.77 -2.08 -11.50
N ALA A 67 -2.41 -0.92 -11.54
CA ALA A 67 -3.84 -0.80 -11.84
C ALA A 67 -4.16 -1.42 -13.21
N GLN A 68 -3.36 -1.12 -14.23
CA GLN A 68 -3.49 -1.70 -15.57
C GLN A 68 -3.28 -3.22 -15.55
N LYS A 69 -2.22 -3.71 -14.89
CA LYS A 69 -1.93 -5.16 -14.78
C LYS A 69 -3.04 -5.95 -14.10
N LEU A 70 -3.69 -5.36 -13.09
CA LEU A 70 -4.77 -6.00 -12.34
C LEU A 70 -6.16 -5.75 -12.94
N GLY A 71 -6.28 -4.90 -13.96
CA GLY A 71 -7.58 -4.48 -14.52
C GLY A 71 -8.42 -3.68 -13.53
N LEU A 72 -7.79 -2.88 -12.67
CA LEU A 72 -8.43 -2.11 -11.60
C LEU A 72 -8.39 -0.61 -11.87
N ASN A 73 -9.31 0.13 -11.25
CA ASN A 73 -9.18 1.58 -11.15
C ASN A 73 -8.19 1.97 -10.05
N LEU A 74 -7.67 3.20 -10.11
CA LEU A 74 -6.67 3.70 -9.16
C LEU A 74 -7.14 3.64 -7.71
N VAL A 75 -8.43 3.87 -7.44
CA VAL A 75 -8.98 3.86 -6.08
C VAL A 75 -8.88 2.46 -5.46
N LYS A 76 -9.29 1.43 -6.21
CA LYS A 76 -9.22 0.04 -5.74
C LYS A 76 -7.77 -0.45 -5.63
N THR A 77 -6.91 -0.01 -6.54
CA THR A 77 -5.47 -0.26 -6.44
C THR A 77 -4.86 0.37 -5.19
N GLU A 78 -5.22 1.62 -4.86
CA GLU A 78 -4.78 2.27 -3.62
C GLU A 78 -5.26 1.51 -2.37
N TYR A 79 -6.48 0.98 -2.35
CA TYR A 79 -6.93 0.15 -1.23
C TYR A 79 -6.03 -1.06 -0.99
N ILE A 80 -5.58 -1.72 -2.05
CA ILE A 80 -4.64 -2.84 -1.96
C ILE A 80 -3.27 -2.36 -1.47
N LEU A 81 -2.70 -1.34 -2.12
CA LEU A 81 -1.34 -0.87 -1.84
C LEU A 81 -1.18 -0.24 -0.46
N TYR A 82 -2.28 0.24 0.13
CA TYR A 82 -2.30 0.83 1.47
C TYR A 82 -3.02 -0.03 2.52
N SER A 83 -3.29 -1.31 2.22
CA SER A 83 -3.88 -2.29 3.14
C SER A 83 -5.24 -1.92 3.74
N HIS A 84 -6.14 -1.31 2.96
CA HIS A 84 -7.54 -1.08 3.32
C HIS A 84 -8.34 -2.38 3.23
N ILE A 85 -8.01 -3.36 4.08
CA ILE A 85 -8.54 -4.73 4.06
C ILE A 85 -10.05 -4.81 4.32
N ASP A 86 -10.65 -3.77 4.90
CA ASP A 86 -12.09 -3.61 5.09
C ASP A 86 -12.83 -3.33 3.77
N LYS A 87 -12.13 -2.89 2.73
CA LYS A 87 -12.66 -2.60 1.39
C LYS A 87 -12.47 -3.74 0.38
N LEU A 88 -11.88 -4.87 0.81
CA LEU A 88 -11.41 -5.94 -0.07
C LEU A 88 -11.87 -7.30 0.45
N THR A 89 -12.29 -8.19 -0.44
CA THR A 89 -12.51 -9.59 -0.07
C THR A 89 -11.23 -10.41 -0.19
N PHE A 90 -11.20 -11.57 0.45
CA PHE A 90 -10.05 -12.46 0.38
C PHE A 90 -9.90 -13.04 -1.03
N GLU A 91 -11.01 -13.41 -1.66
CA GLU A 91 -11.10 -13.98 -3.00
C GLU A 91 -10.59 -12.98 -4.05
N GLU A 92 -10.96 -11.70 -3.93
CA GLU A 92 -10.45 -10.64 -4.79
C GLU A 92 -8.92 -10.53 -4.70
N LEU A 93 -8.39 -10.45 -3.48
CA LEU A 93 -6.96 -10.35 -3.23
C LEU A 93 -6.18 -11.55 -3.75
N LEU A 94 -6.72 -12.76 -3.56
CA LEU A 94 -6.12 -13.98 -4.07
C LEU A 94 -6.09 -13.99 -5.60
N GLY A 95 -7.19 -13.57 -6.23
CA GLY A 95 -7.25 -13.39 -7.69
C GLY A 95 -6.21 -12.40 -8.20
N TYR A 96 -6.05 -11.26 -7.53
CA TYR A 96 -5.04 -10.26 -7.91
C TYR A 96 -3.60 -10.77 -7.72
N ALA A 97 -3.31 -11.46 -6.63
CA ALA A 97 -1.99 -12.05 -6.39
C ALA A 97 -1.65 -13.12 -7.45
N ASN A 98 -2.62 -13.96 -7.82
CA ASN A 98 -2.47 -14.97 -8.86
C ASN A 98 -2.22 -14.35 -10.24
N ASN A 99 -2.91 -13.25 -10.58
CA ASN A 99 -2.69 -12.53 -11.84
C ASN A 99 -1.27 -11.95 -11.97
N LEU A 100 -0.62 -11.69 -10.83
CA LEU A 100 0.77 -11.23 -10.77
C LEU A 100 1.78 -12.40 -10.64
N TYR A 101 1.31 -13.65 -10.69
CA TYR A 101 2.11 -14.87 -10.48
C TYR A 101 2.91 -14.84 -9.17
N LEU A 102 2.32 -14.30 -8.10
CA LEU A 102 3.00 -14.16 -6.82
C LEU A 102 2.88 -15.46 -6.00
N PRO A 103 3.99 -15.97 -5.43
CA PRO A 103 3.93 -17.13 -4.56
C PRO A 103 3.19 -16.79 -3.26
N TYR A 104 2.33 -17.69 -2.80
CA TYR A 104 1.77 -17.64 -1.45
C TYR A 104 2.89 -17.99 -0.47
N GLN A 105 3.25 -17.08 0.44
CA GLN A 105 4.25 -17.33 1.49
C GLN A 105 3.56 -17.58 2.83
#